data_AF-A0A9E4BUP7-F1
#
_entry.id   AF-A0A9E4BUP7-F1
#
_cell.length_a   1.000
_cell.length_b   1.000
_cell.length_c   1.000
_cell.angle_alpha   90.00
_cell.angle_beta   90.00
_cell.angle_gamma   90.00
#
_symmetry.space_group_name_H-M   'P 1'
#
loop_
_entity.id
_entity.type
_entity.pdbx_description
1 polymer ?
#
loop_
_entity_poly.entity_id
_entity_poly.type
_entity_poly.pdbx_seq_one_letter_code
_entity_poly.pdbx_strand_id
1 'polypeptide(L)'
;MRREVVLEEAPVASIGPGGAAEIVRYEDEEVAVALTDSAGGILVLSDTYYPGWRAFVDGVERPILRANHVFRAVVVPAGAQEVVFSYEPDSFRYGLLVSVAAVALWLGLAWGGRRLILPSVANMPADAGARWKVRAVLGVLIVVIHAIATQGPLWSGWLERLRLGLGS
;
A
#
# COMPACT_ATOMS: atom_id res chain seq x y z
N MET A 1 -24.83 -17.18 21.18
CA MET A 1 -24.66 -16.50 19.88
C MET A 1 -25.52 -15.26 19.86
N ARG A 2 -24.93 -14.06 19.85
CA ARG A 2 -25.67 -12.79 19.68
C ARG A 2 -25.94 -12.59 18.18
N ARG A 3 -27.18 -12.26 17.82
CA ARG A 3 -27.64 -12.03 16.43
C ARG A 3 -27.61 -10.55 16.01
N GLU A 4 -27.03 -9.68 16.82
CA GLU A 4 -27.00 -8.25 16.57
C GLU A 4 -25.62 -7.85 16.03
N VAL A 5 -25.60 -7.22 14.87
CA VAL A 5 -24.42 -6.61 14.25
C VAL A 5 -24.66 -5.10 14.23
N VAL A 6 -23.75 -4.34 14.83
CA VAL A 6 -23.79 -2.88 14.79
C VAL A 6 -22.93 -2.41 13.63
N LEU A 7 -23.54 -1.74 12.66
CA LEU A 7 -22.84 -1.10 11.55
C LEU A 7 -22.61 0.37 11.88
N GLU A 8 -21.44 0.90 11.51
CA GLU A 8 -21.16 2.34 11.62
C GLU A 8 -21.97 3.16 10.60
N GLU A 9 -22.33 2.56 9.47
CA GLU A 9 -23.19 3.15 8.44
C GLU A 9 -24.44 2.30 8.21
N ALA A 10 -25.60 2.96 8.15
CA ALA A 10 -26.87 2.27 7.91
C ALA A 10 -26.90 1.67 6.49
N PRO A 11 -27.18 0.36 6.34
CA PRO A 11 -27.21 -0.28 5.03
C PRO A 11 -28.39 0.26 4.21
N VAL A 12 -28.16 0.53 2.92
CA VAL A 12 -29.21 0.97 1.98
C VAL A 12 -30.12 -0.20 1.53
N ALA A 13 -29.83 -1.44 1.95
CA ALA A 13 -30.52 -2.65 1.49
C ALA A 13 -31.32 -3.35 2.61
N SER A 14 -32.45 -3.96 2.22
CA SER A 14 -33.27 -4.81 3.09
C SER A 14 -32.49 -6.04 3.56
N ILE A 15 -32.50 -6.30 4.87
CA ILE A 15 -31.79 -7.43 5.48
C ILE A 15 -32.66 -8.68 5.38
N GLY A 16 -32.22 -9.69 4.62
CA GLY A 16 -32.90 -10.98 4.51
C GLY A 16 -32.61 -11.94 5.69
N PRO A 17 -33.27 -13.10 5.78
CA PRO A 17 -33.17 -14.04 6.91
C PRO A 17 -31.79 -14.71 7.13
N GLY A 18 -30.78 -14.36 6.32
CA GLY A 18 -29.47 -15.01 6.28
C GLY A 18 -29.46 -16.25 5.38
N GLY A 19 -28.49 -16.30 4.45
CA GLY A 19 -28.14 -17.50 3.69
C GLY A 19 -26.94 -18.21 4.31
N ALA A 20 -26.59 -19.40 3.83
CA ALA A 20 -25.37 -20.08 4.25
C ALA A 20 -24.16 -19.45 3.52
N ALA A 21 -23.05 -19.29 4.23
CA ALA A 21 -21.80 -18.76 3.69
C ALA A 21 -20.64 -19.66 4.11
N GLU A 22 -19.77 -20.00 3.16
CA GLU A 22 -18.60 -20.87 3.38
C GLU A 22 -17.35 -20.20 2.79
N ILE A 23 -16.27 -20.15 3.56
CA ILE A 23 -14.97 -19.67 3.08
C ILE A 23 -14.36 -20.77 2.23
N VAL A 24 -14.26 -20.55 0.92
CA VAL A 24 -13.70 -21.51 -0.03
C VAL A 24 -12.20 -21.29 -0.22
N ARG A 25 -11.74 -20.05 -0.01
CA ARG A 25 -10.34 -19.67 -0.10
C ARG A 25 -9.99 -18.64 0.97
N TYR A 26 -8.86 -18.85 1.62
CA TYR A 26 -8.32 -17.95 2.63
C TYR A 26 -6.80 -17.82 2.43
N GLU A 27 -6.39 -16.79 1.71
CA GLU A 27 -5.00 -16.44 1.41
C GLU A 27 -4.69 -15.04 1.99
N ASP A 28 -3.40 -14.68 2.06
CA ASP A 28 -2.98 -13.41 2.67
C ASP A 28 -3.54 -12.18 1.94
N GLU A 29 -3.72 -12.29 0.62
CA GLU A 29 -4.16 -11.20 -0.25
C GLU A 29 -5.61 -11.37 -0.72
N GLU A 30 -6.24 -12.52 -0.49
CA GLU A 30 -7.56 -12.85 -1.01
C GLU A 30 -8.36 -13.75 -0.05
N VAL A 31 -9.62 -13.39 0.19
CA VAL A 31 -10.59 -14.24 0.90
C VAL A 31 -11.83 -14.40 0.04
N ALA A 32 -12.14 -15.63 -0.37
CA ALA A 32 -13.33 -15.94 -1.17
C ALA A 32 -14.37 -16.71 -0.35
N VAL A 33 -15.61 -16.25 -0.42
CA VAL A 33 -16.76 -16.79 0.32
C VAL A 33 -17.84 -17.19 -0.67
N ALA A 34 -18.18 -18.48 -0.71
CA ALA A 34 -19.34 -18.97 -1.45
C ALA A 34 -20.60 -18.78 -0.63
N LEU A 35 -21.68 -18.42 -1.32
CA LEU A 35 -23.00 -18.19 -0.77
C LEU A 35 -23.98 -19.20 -1.34
N THR A 36 -24.78 -19.80 -0.46
CA THR A 36 -25.86 -20.72 -0.84
C THR A 36 -27.20 -20.14 -0.42
N ASP A 37 -28.14 -20.10 -1.36
CA ASP A 37 -29.50 -19.58 -1.17
C ASP A 37 -29.51 -18.16 -0.56
N SER A 38 -28.65 -17.28 -1.07
CA SER A 38 -28.56 -15.89 -0.58
C SER A 38 -29.88 -15.15 -0.78
N ALA A 39 -30.61 -14.94 0.31
CA ALA A 39 -31.78 -14.07 0.36
C ALA A 39 -31.43 -12.57 0.38
N GLY A 40 -30.15 -12.23 0.21
CA GLY A 40 -29.61 -10.90 0.39
C GLY A 40 -29.43 -10.52 1.86
N GLY A 41 -28.57 -9.54 2.12
CA GLY A 41 -28.27 -9.07 3.47
C GLY A 41 -26.86 -8.51 3.60
N ILE A 42 -26.27 -8.69 4.79
CA ILE A 42 -24.92 -8.25 5.09
C ILE A 42 -24.08 -9.48 5.41
N LEU A 43 -23.05 -9.71 4.61
CA LEU A 43 -22.01 -10.67 4.98
C LEU A 43 -21.02 -9.96 5.90
N VAL A 44 -20.79 -10.51 7.09
CA VAL A 44 -19.77 -10.04 8.03
C VAL A 44 -18.64 -11.05 8.06
N LEU A 45 -17.44 -10.62 7.66
CA LEU A 45 -16.22 -11.38 7.80
C LEU A 45 -15.56 -10.99 9.13
N SER A 46 -15.39 -11.97 10.02
CA SER A 46 -14.79 -11.81 11.35
C SER A 46 -13.27 -11.59 11.32
N ASP A 47 -12.78 -10.85 10.34
CA ASP A 47 -11.37 -10.50 10.17
C ASP A 47 -11.17 -9.00 10.28
N THR A 48 -9.96 -8.59 10.68
CA THR A 48 -9.64 -7.21 11.03
C THR A 48 -9.77 -6.31 9.80
N TYR A 49 -10.50 -5.22 9.94
CA TYR A 49 -10.57 -4.17 8.94
C TYR A 49 -9.20 -3.47 8.82
N TYR A 50 -8.58 -3.57 7.66
CA TYR A 50 -7.38 -2.82 7.28
C TYR A 50 -7.67 -1.98 6.03
N PRO A 51 -7.17 -0.73 5.90
CA PRO A 51 -7.31 0.03 4.66
C PRO A 51 -6.55 -0.64 3.50
N GLY A 52 -7.15 -0.68 2.31
CA GLY A 52 -6.57 -1.30 1.11
C GLY A 52 -7.29 -2.57 0.63
N TRP A 53 -8.21 -3.11 1.41
CA TRP A 53 -9.10 -4.18 0.95
C TRP A 53 -10.21 -3.63 0.05
N ARG A 54 -10.55 -4.38 -1.00
CA ARG A 54 -11.74 -4.20 -1.84
C ARG A 54 -12.62 -5.45 -1.76
N ALA A 55 -13.93 -5.27 -1.88
CA ALA A 55 -14.87 -6.38 -1.90
C ALA A 55 -15.59 -6.43 -3.24
N PHE A 56 -15.77 -7.63 -3.76
CA PHE A 56 -16.47 -7.92 -5.00
C PHE A 56 -17.58 -8.91 -4.70
N VAL A 57 -18.78 -8.64 -5.20
CA VAL A 57 -19.91 -9.57 -5.11
C VAL A 57 -20.27 -9.96 -6.53
N ASP A 58 -20.12 -11.25 -6.84
CA ASP A 58 -20.21 -11.80 -8.21
C ASP A 58 -19.40 -10.97 -9.24
N GLY A 59 -18.17 -10.56 -8.86
CA GLY A 59 -17.25 -9.78 -9.69
C GLY A 59 -17.53 -8.27 -9.74
N VAL A 60 -18.60 -7.76 -9.12
CA VAL A 60 -18.90 -6.32 -9.07
C VAL A 60 -18.37 -5.72 -7.78
N GLU A 61 -17.54 -4.67 -7.88
CA GLU A 61 -16.99 -3.98 -6.71
C GLU A 61 -18.09 -3.36 -5.85
N ARG A 62 -18.01 -3.59 -4.54
CA ARG A 62 -18.93 -3.07 -3.53
C ARG A 62 -18.15 -2.44 -2.37
N PRO A 63 -18.70 -1.39 -1.74
CA PRO A 63 -18.06 -0.75 -0.61
C PRO A 63 -17.99 -1.72 0.58
N ILE A 64 -16.83 -1.76 1.24
CA ILE A 64 -16.65 -2.47 2.51
C ILE A 64 -17.18 -1.58 3.64
N LEU A 65 -18.16 -2.10 4.36
CA LEU A 65 -18.70 -1.53 5.58
C LEU A 65 -17.88 -2.00 6.79
N ARG A 66 -17.83 -1.18 7.83
CA ARG A 66 -17.28 -1.56 9.13
C ARG A 66 -18.38 -2.08 10.04
N ALA A 67 -18.23 -3.33 10.46
CA ALA A 67 -19.11 -3.98 11.42
C ALA A 67 -18.41 -4.13 12.77
N ASN A 68 -19.09 -3.78 13.86
CA ASN A 68 -18.59 -3.87 15.24
C ASN A 68 -17.19 -3.26 15.42
N HIS A 69 -16.90 -2.14 14.73
CA HIS A 69 -15.64 -1.38 14.73
C HIS A 69 -14.38 -2.07 14.17
N VAL A 70 -14.33 -3.41 14.14
CA VAL A 70 -13.13 -4.17 13.74
C VAL A 70 -13.35 -5.14 12.59
N PHE A 71 -14.60 -5.46 12.23
CA PHE A 71 -14.89 -6.46 11.21
C PHE A 71 -15.23 -5.83 9.85
N ARG A 72 -14.91 -6.57 8.79
CA ARG A 72 -15.25 -6.21 7.42
C ARG A 72 -16.64 -6.75 7.10
N ALA A 73 -17.47 -5.92 6.49
CA ALA A 73 -18.79 -6.32 6.06
C ALA A 73 -19.07 -5.84 4.63
N VAL A 74 -19.91 -6.53 3.90
CA VAL A 74 -20.35 -6.10 2.57
C VAL A 74 -21.83 -6.41 2.38
N VAL A 75 -22.53 -5.52 1.68
CA VAL A 75 -23.91 -5.74 1.29
C VAL A 75 -23.95 -6.74 0.15
N VAL A 76 -24.71 -7.81 0.34
CA VAL A 76 -24.89 -8.89 -0.60
C VAL A 76 -26.33 -8.81 -1.15
N PRO A 77 -26.53 -8.70 -2.47
CA PRO A 77 -27.85 -8.76 -3.07
C PRO A 77 -28.42 -10.17 -3.02
N ALA A 78 -29.74 -10.30 -3.14
CA ALA A 78 -30.37 -11.60 -3.26
C ALA A 78 -29.93 -12.32 -4.54
N GLY A 79 -29.72 -13.63 -4.46
CA GLY A 79 -29.24 -14.46 -5.56
C GLY A 79 -27.73 -14.44 -5.78
N ALA A 80 -26.98 -13.67 -5.00
CA ALA A 80 -25.52 -13.67 -5.09
C ALA A 80 -24.93 -15.03 -4.71
N GLN A 81 -23.85 -15.41 -5.40
CA GLN A 81 -23.22 -16.72 -5.25
C GLN A 81 -21.83 -16.62 -4.64
N GLU A 82 -21.13 -15.51 -4.86
CA GLU A 82 -19.76 -15.34 -4.41
C GLU A 82 -19.47 -13.93 -3.88
N VAL A 83 -18.67 -13.88 -2.82
CA VAL A 83 -18.05 -12.66 -2.33
C VAL A 83 -16.54 -12.86 -2.24
N VAL A 84 -15.78 -11.98 -2.89
CA VAL A 84 -14.32 -11.97 -2.88
C VAL A 84 -13.82 -10.70 -2.22
N PHE A 85 -13.01 -10.83 -1.17
CA PHE A 85 -12.23 -9.73 -0.61
C PHE A 85 -10.81 -9.82 -1.13
N SER A 86 -10.31 -8.77 -1.79
CA SER A 86 -8.94 -8.71 -2.32
C SER A 86 -8.18 -7.53 -1.73
N TYR A 87 -6.92 -7.74 -1.36
CA TYR A 87 -6.05 -6.73 -0.78
C TYR A 87 -5.21 -6.05 -1.87
N GLU A 88 -5.55 -4.81 -2.19
CA GLU A 88 -4.87 -4.02 -3.22
C GLU A 88 -4.45 -2.65 -2.67
N PRO A 89 -3.33 -2.55 -1.92
CA PRO A 89 -2.88 -1.30 -1.34
C PRO A 89 -2.28 -0.35 -2.38
N ASP A 90 -2.63 0.94 -2.30
CA ASP A 90 -2.09 1.98 -3.20
C ASP A 90 -0.57 2.16 -3.10
N SER A 91 0.02 1.73 -1.97
CA SER A 91 1.48 1.78 -1.74
C SER A 91 2.28 1.04 -2.81
N PHE A 92 1.74 -0.05 -3.36
CA PHE A 92 2.37 -0.79 -4.45
C PHE A 92 2.49 0.06 -5.72
N ARG A 93 1.43 0.82 -6.05
CA ARG A 93 1.38 1.70 -7.22
C ARG A 93 2.39 2.84 -7.09
N TYR A 94 2.47 3.46 -5.90
CA TYR A 94 3.45 4.49 -5.61
C TYR A 94 4.89 3.95 -5.62
N GLY A 95 5.11 2.77 -5.04
CA GLY A 95 6.42 2.11 -5.04
C GLY A 95 6.93 1.79 -6.45
N LEU A 96 6.03 1.34 -7.34
CA LEU A 96 6.36 1.13 -8.75
C LEU A 96 6.74 2.44 -9.45
N LEU A 97 5.97 3.51 -9.25
CA LEU A 97 6.23 4.81 -9.87
C LEU A 97 7.60 5.37 -9.43
N VAL A 98 7.91 5.30 -8.13
CA VAL A 98 9.21 5.71 -7.60
C VAL A 98 10.34 4.87 -8.16
N SER A 99 10.16 3.55 -8.26
CA SER A 99 11.16 2.63 -8.82
C SER A 99 11.45 2.93 -10.28
N VAL A 100 10.41 3.16 -11.10
CA VAL A 100 10.55 3.55 -12.50
C VAL A 100 11.26 4.90 -12.63
N ALA A 101 10.90 5.89 -11.80
CA ALA A 101 11.56 7.18 -11.79
C ALA A 101 13.04 7.08 -11.42
N ALA A 102 13.39 6.25 -10.42
CA ALA A 102 14.76 6.01 -10.01
C ALA A 102 15.60 5.34 -11.13
N VAL A 103 15.04 4.34 -11.81
CA VAL A 103 15.69 3.68 -12.96
C VAL A 103 15.86 4.66 -14.12
N ALA A 104 14.84 5.45 -14.44
CA ALA A 104 14.92 6.45 -15.50
C ALA A 104 15.99 7.52 -15.21
N LEU A 105 16.08 7.99 -13.95
CA LEU A 105 17.12 8.91 -13.51
C LEU A 105 18.51 8.28 -13.64
N TRP A 106 18.66 7.02 -13.20
CA TRP A 106 19.93 6.30 -13.26
C TRP A 106 20.40 6.10 -14.70
N LEU A 107 19.50 5.67 -15.60
CA LEU A 107 19.78 5.55 -17.02
C LEU A 107 20.09 6.91 -17.66
N GLY A 108 19.33 7.96 -17.32
CA GLY A 108 19.57 9.32 -17.78
C GLY A 108 20.96 9.85 -17.40
N LEU A 109 21.39 9.60 -16.15
CA LEU A 109 22.74 9.94 -15.68
C LEU A 109 23.82 9.10 -16.33
N ALA A 110 23.59 7.79 -16.55
CA ALA A 110 24.56 6.93 -17.22
C ALA A 110 24.73 7.29 -18.71
N TRP A 111 23.64 7.67 -19.39
CA TRP A 111 23.65 8.06 -20.80
C TRP A 111 24.15 9.49 -21.01
N GLY A 112 23.72 10.43 -20.16
CA GLY A 112 24.20 11.81 -20.14
C GLY A 112 25.65 11.91 -19.69
N GLY A 113 26.05 11.12 -18.69
CA GLY A 113 27.44 11.02 -18.21
C GLY A 113 28.40 10.49 -19.28
N ARG A 114 27.96 9.53 -20.11
CA ARG A 114 28.76 9.08 -21.27
C ARG A 114 28.97 10.16 -22.33
N ARG A 115 28.02 11.10 -22.51
CA ARG A 115 28.12 12.18 -23.52
C ARG A 115 28.78 13.46 -23.00
N LEU A 116 28.66 13.75 -21.71
CA LEU A 116 29.16 15.00 -21.10
C LEU A 116 30.48 14.84 -20.32
N ILE A 117 30.75 13.66 -19.74
CA ILE A 117 31.90 13.47 -18.83
C ILE A 117 33.10 12.81 -19.55
N LEU A 118 32.85 11.87 -20.48
CA LEU A 118 33.94 11.12 -21.13
C LEU A 118 34.86 11.96 -22.05
N PRO A 119 34.37 12.92 -22.86
CA PRO A 119 35.27 13.77 -23.67
C PRO A 119 36.01 14.81 -22.81
N SER A 120 35.39 15.30 -21.73
CA SER A 120 35.96 16.34 -20.86
C SER A 120 37.01 15.79 -19.90
N VAL A 121 36.94 14.51 -19.50
CA VAL A 121 37.95 13.86 -18.65
C VAL A 121 39.13 13.34 -19.48
N ALA A 122 38.91 12.93 -20.74
CA ALA A 122 39.97 12.44 -21.62
C ALA A 122 40.99 13.53 -22.03
N ASN A 123 40.56 14.79 -22.08
CA ASN A 123 41.40 15.96 -22.38
C ASN A 123 41.68 16.84 -21.15
N MET A 124 41.36 16.36 -19.94
CA MET A 124 41.59 17.14 -18.72
C MET A 124 43.07 17.04 -18.34
N PRO A 125 43.79 18.17 -18.20
CA PRO A 125 45.12 18.12 -17.60
C PRO A 125 45.02 17.49 -16.21
N ALA A 126 46.07 16.79 -15.79
CA ALA A 126 46.11 16.09 -14.51
C ALA A 126 46.20 17.05 -13.30
N ASP A 127 45.35 18.07 -13.23
CA ASP A 127 45.29 18.96 -12.10
C ASP A 127 44.40 18.35 -11.00
N ALA A 128 44.95 18.28 -9.79
CA ALA A 128 44.35 17.59 -8.64
C ALA A 128 42.94 18.13 -8.25
N GLY A 129 42.53 19.27 -8.80
CA GLY A 129 41.32 20.03 -8.47
C GLY A 129 39.99 19.40 -8.89
N ALA A 130 39.93 18.63 -9.97
CA ALA A 130 38.66 18.03 -10.43
C ALA A 130 38.38 16.66 -9.78
N ARG A 131 39.45 15.88 -9.53
CA ARG A 131 39.37 14.52 -8.97
C ARG A 131 38.89 14.51 -7.52
N TRP A 132 39.27 15.50 -6.71
CA TRP A 132 38.80 15.60 -5.33
C TRP A 132 37.31 15.95 -5.24
N LYS A 133 36.78 16.76 -6.17
CA LYS A 133 35.36 17.15 -6.18
C LYS A 133 34.45 15.95 -6.44
N VAL A 134 34.80 15.11 -7.41
CA VAL A 134 34.06 13.88 -7.70
C VAL A 134 34.14 12.89 -6.53
N ARG A 135 35.32 12.73 -5.92
CA ARG A 135 35.49 11.88 -4.73
C ARG A 135 34.77 12.43 -3.50
N ALA A 136 34.68 13.75 -3.35
CA ALA A 136 33.96 14.41 -2.27
C ALA A 136 32.44 14.22 -2.42
N VAL A 137 31.89 14.37 -3.63
CA VAL A 137 30.46 14.14 -3.87
C VAL A 137 30.08 12.67 -3.63
N LEU A 138 30.89 11.72 -4.13
CA LEU A 138 30.69 10.29 -3.84
C LEU A 138 30.83 9.97 -2.35
N GLY A 139 31.79 10.58 -1.66
CA GLY A 139 31.95 10.44 -0.21
C GLY A 139 30.74 10.95 0.57
N VAL A 140 30.22 12.14 0.21
CA VAL A 140 29.01 12.72 0.84
C VAL A 140 27.78 11.83 0.62
N LEU A 141 27.58 11.32 -0.60
CA LEU A 141 26.45 10.42 -0.89
C LEU A 141 26.53 9.12 -0.09
N ILE A 142 27.72 8.52 0.04
CA ILE A 142 27.91 7.31 0.85
C ILE A 142 27.62 7.61 2.33
N VAL A 143 28.08 8.74 2.87
CA VAL A 143 27.81 9.13 4.26
C VAL A 143 26.32 9.38 4.49
N VAL A 144 25.62 10.04 3.56
CA VAL A 144 24.18 10.30 3.65
C VAL A 144 23.38 9.00 3.59
N ILE A 145 23.69 8.11 2.65
CA ILE A 145 23.03 6.79 2.53
C ILE A 145 23.31 5.94 3.78
N HIS A 146 24.54 5.92 4.27
CA HIS A 146 24.90 5.20 5.49
C HIS A 146 24.19 5.77 6.71
N ALA A 147 24.10 7.09 6.86
CA ALA A 147 23.37 7.75 7.95
C ALA A 147 21.88 7.44 7.92
N ILE A 148 21.26 7.41 6.74
CA ILE A 148 19.85 7.02 6.57
C ILE A 148 19.67 5.53 6.94
N ALA A 149 20.58 4.66 6.51
CA ALA A 149 20.48 3.22 6.75
C ALA A 149 20.76 2.82 8.21
N THR A 150 21.63 3.55 8.93
CA THR A 150 22.00 3.22 10.32
C THR A 150 21.18 3.94 11.38
N GLN A 151 20.53 5.07 11.06
CA GLN A 151 19.75 5.86 12.02
C GLN A 151 18.23 5.60 11.94
N GLY A 152 17.81 4.45 11.40
CA GLY A 152 16.40 4.06 11.24
C GLY A 152 15.47 4.32 12.46
N PRO A 153 15.91 4.16 13.73
CA PRO A 153 15.05 4.42 14.89
C PRO A 153 14.93 5.89 15.33
N LEU A 154 15.76 6.81 14.79
CA LEU A 154 15.78 8.21 15.26
C LEU A 154 14.81 9.11 14.50
N TRP A 155 14.46 8.74 13.26
CA TRP A 155 13.49 9.49 12.44
C TRP A 155 12.04 9.29 12.92
N SER A 156 11.70 8.12 13.48
CA SER A 156 10.36 7.85 14.01
C SER A 156 10.00 8.77 15.17
N GLY A 157 10.94 8.99 16.11
CA GLY A 157 10.71 9.89 17.26
C GLY A 157 10.60 11.37 16.88
N TRP A 158 11.31 11.82 15.83
CA TRP A 158 11.20 13.19 15.33
C TRP A 158 9.87 13.42 14.58
N LEU A 159 9.40 12.43 13.81
CA LEU A 159 8.10 12.45 13.14
C LEU A 159 6.91 12.38 14.13
N GLU A 160 7.04 11.66 15.23
CA GLU A 160 6.05 11.67 16.32
C GLU A 160 5.97 13.05 17.00
N ARG A 161 7.12 13.69 17.24
CA ARG A 161 7.15 15.06 17.81
C ARG A 161 6.52 16.10 16.89
N LEU A 162 6.71 15.97 15.57
CA LEU A 162 6.04 16.81 14.57
C LEU A 162 4.53 16.56 14.48
N ARG A 163 4.08 15.29 14.61
CA ARG A 163 2.64 14.95 14.66
C ARG A 163 1.95 15.46 15.92
N LEU A 164 2.67 15.57 17.03
CA LEU A 164 2.11 15.99 18.33
C LEU A 164 2.17 17.50 18.57
N GLY A 165 2.67 18.30 17.62
CA GLY A 165 2.60 19.77 17.68
C GLY A 165 3.29 20.41 18.89
N LEU A 166 4.19 19.70 19.57
CA LEU A 166 4.94 20.23 20.71
C LEU A 166 6.26 20.82 20.23
N GLY A 167 6.19 22.09 19.83
CA GLY A 167 7.37 22.96 19.86
C GLY A 167 7.71 23.27 21.31
N SER A 168 8.97 23.01 21.69
CA SER A 168 9.59 23.62 22.88
C SER A 168 9.95 25.07 22.60
#